data_AF-A0A1Y1LD15-F1
#
_entry.id   AF-A0A1Y1LD15-F1
#
_cell.length_a   1.000
_cell.length_b   1.000
_cell.length_c   1.000
_cell.angle_alpha   90.00
_cell.angle_beta   90.00
_cell.angle_gamma   90.00
#
_symmetry.space_group_name_H-M   'P 1'
#
loop_
_entity.id
_entity.type
_entity.pdbx_description
1 polymer ?
#
loop_
_entity_poly.entity_id
_entity_poly.type
_entity_poly.pdbx_seq_one_letter_code
_entity_poly.pdbx_strand_id
1 'polypeptide(L)'
;KNSSLSYDAKHQIILPKQQLIDCLIREERVRLLHAGQLATLHSIRQNYWPISGRSQVKKVLNKCLTCYKAKPVCCEQIMGNLPLDRVSPANSGVDYAGPLLLKEGKGRGKKSTKAYVALFI
;
A
#
# COMPACT_ATOMS: atom_id res chain seq x y z
N LYS A 1 -2.58 18.37 -39.67
CA LYS A 1 -1.50 17.99 -40.62
C LYS A 1 -0.10 18.46 -40.16
N ASN A 2 0.02 19.58 -39.43
CA ASN A 2 1.32 20.19 -39.08
C ASN A 2 1.93 19.70 -37.74
N SER A 3 1.44 18.60 -37.17
CA SER A 3 1.97 18.06 -35.91
C SER A 3 3.19 17.18 -36.20
N SER A 4 4.22 17.23 -35.35
CA SER A 4 5.40 16.36 -35.38
C SER A 4 5.15 14.96 -34.79
N LEU A 5 3.92 14.63 -34.40
CA LEU A 5 3.55 13.31 -33.87
C LEU A 5 3.70 12.20 -34.92
N SER A 6 3.90 10.97 -34.45
CA SER A 6 3.91 9.77 -35.30
C SER A 6 2.58 9.59 -36.05
N TYR A 7 2.61 8.81 -37.12
CA TYR A 7 1.40 8.53 -37.91
C TYR A 7 0.30 7.90 -37.04
N ASP A 8 0.66 6.92 -36.21
CA ASP A 8 -0.28 6.18 -35.35
C ASP A 8 -0.91 7.06 -34.28
N ALA A 9 -0.13 7.97 -33.69
CA ALA A 9 -0.63 8.92 -32.69
C ALA A 9 -1.62 9.92 -33.29
N LYS A 10 -1.48 10.23 -34.59
CA LYS A 10 -2.43 11.07 -35.35
C LYS A 10 -3.68 10.30 -35.77
N HIS A 11 -3.54 9.02 -36.10
CA HIS A 11 -4.60 8.18 -36.69
C HIS A 11 -4.83 6.92 -35.85
N GLN A 12 -5.29 7.14 -34.63
CA GLN A 12 -5.47 6.08 -33.64
C GLN A 12 -6.59 5.11 -34.04
N ILE A 13 -6.37 3.82 -33.81
CA ILE A 13 -7.36 2.78 -34.10
C ILE A 13 -8.50 2.86 -33.08
N ILE A 14 -9.74 3.04 -33.56
CA ILE A 14 -10.91 3.13 -32.68
C ILE A 14 -11.17 1.78 -32.04
N LEU A 15 -11.16 1.74 -30.71
CA LEU A 15 -11.47 0.52 -29.96
C LEU A 15 -12.87 0.62 -29.32
N PRO A 16 -13.81 -0.26 -29.70
CA PRO A 16 -15.14 -0.30 -29.12
C PRO A 16 -15.09 -0.86 -27.70
N LYS A 17 -16.04 -0.45 -26.85
CA LYS A 17 -16.12 -0.86 -25.45
C LYS A 17 -16.29 -2.39 -25.30
N GLN A 18 -15.18 -3.10 -25.18
CA GLN A 18 -15.12 -4.56 -25.10
C GLN A 18 -14.14 -5.02 -24.02
N GLN A 19 -14.24 -6.30 -23.63
CA GLN A 19 -13.36 -6.94 -22.64
C GLN A 19 -11.88 -6.87 -23.05
N LEU A 20 -11.58 -6.88 -24.35
CA LEU A 20 -10.21 -6.81 -24.87
C LEU A 20 -9.48 -5.52 -24.45
N ILE A 21 -10.18 -4.38 -24.40
CA ILE A 21 -9.58 -3.11 -23.95
C ILE A 21 -9.16 -3.21 -22.49
N ASP A 22 -9.94 -3.89 -21.64
CA ASP A 22 -9.59 -4.04 -20.23
C ASP A 22 -8.27 -4.82 -20.07
N CYS A 23 -7.99 -5.81 -20.94
CA CYS A 23 -6.70 -6.51 -20.99
C CYS A 23 -5.56 -5.59 -21.45
N LEU A 24 -5.77 -4.85 -22.54
CA LEU A 24 -4.79 -3.88 -23.05
C LEU A 24 -4.40 -2.84 -21.99
N ILE A 25 -5.39 -2.28 -21.28
CA ILE A 25 -5.15 -1.31 -20.20
C ILE A 25 -4.31 -1.94 -19.07
N ARG A 26 -4.56 -3.21 -18.72
CA ARG A 26 -3.81 -3.90 -17.66
C ARG A 26 -2.35 -4.10 -18.07
N GLU A 27 -2.12 -4.61 -19.28
CA GLU A 27 -0.79 -4.82 -19.83
C GLU A 27 -0.01 -3.49 -19.89
N GLU A 28 -0.65 -2.46 -20.45
CA GLU A 28 -0.03 -1.15 -20.58
C GLU A 28 0.30 -0.52 -19.23
N ARG A 29 -0.57 -0.74 -18.23
CA ARG A 29 -0.29 -0.30 -16.86
C ARG A 29 0.92 -1.00 -16.26
N VAL A 30 1.08 -2.30 -16.48
CA VAL A 30 2.25 -3.06 -16.01
C VAL A 30 3.51 -2.58 -16.72
N ARG A 31 3.45 -2.37 -18.04
CA ARG A 31 4.54 -1.80 -18.85
C ARG A 31 4.99 -0.44 -18.34
N LEU A 32 4.06 0.40 -17.90
CA LEU A 32 4.31 1.73 -17.34
C LEU A 32 4.53 1.73 -15.82
N LEU A 33 4.87 0.58 -15.22
CA LEU A 33 5.18 0.46 -13.79
C LEU A 33 4.06 1.02 -12.89
N HIS A 34 2.82 0.62 -13.17
CA HIS A 34 1.64 1.02 -12.41
C HIS A 34 1.29 2.51 -12.45
N ALA A 35 1.67 3.20 -13.53
CA ALA A 35 1.37 4.60 -13.76
C ALA A 35 -0.11 5.00 -13.53
N GLY A 36 -0.30 6.29 -13.24
CA GLY A 36 -1.62 6.87 -12.99
C GLY A 36 -2.55 6.83 -14.21
N GLN A 37 -3.81 7.22 -13.99
CA GLN A 37 -4.87 7.16 -14.99
C GLN A 37 -4.55 7.95 -16.27
N LEU A 38 -4.08 9.19 -16.13
CA LEU A 38 -3.81 10.05 -17.29
C LEU A 38 -2.61 9.56 -18.08
N ALA A 39 -1.54 9.13 -17.41
CA ALA A 39 -0.35 8.58 -18.05
C ALA A 39 -0.68 7.30 -18.85
N THR A 40 -1.43 6.37 -18.23
CA THR A 40 -1.88 5.14 -18.89
C THR A 40 -2.75 5.47 -20.11
N LEU A 41 -3.71 6.40 -19.97
CA LEU A 41 -4.57 6.80 -21.08
C LEU A 41 -3.79 7.46 -22.22
N HIS A 42 -2.81 8.32 -21.91
CA HIS A 42 -2.00 9.00 -22.91
C HIS A 42 -1.16 8.01 -23.71
N SER A 43 -0.59 7.02 -23.03
CA SER A 43 0.19 5.97 -23.68
C SER A 43 -0.65 5.11 -24.63
N ILE A 44 -1.85 4.70 -24.20
CA ILE A 44 -2.80 3.97 -25.07
C ILE A 44 -3.17 4.81 -26.31
N ARG A 45 -3.38 6.11 -26.14
CA ARG A 45 -3.68 7.06 -27.22
C ARG A 45 -2.53 7.32 -28.19
N GLN A 46 -1.35 6.74 -27.98
CA GLN A 46 -0.33 6.74 -29.02
C GLN A 46 -0.70 5.81 -30.19
N ASN A 47 -1.54 4.79 -29.95
CA ASN A 47 -1.89 3.78 -30.95
C ASN A 47 -3.41 3.56 -31.09
N TYR A 48 -4.17 3.78 -30.01
CA TYR A 48 -5.58 3.40 -29.93
C TYR A 48 -6.47 4.51 -29.38
N TRP A 49 -7.69 4.63 -29.91
CA TRP A 49 -8.74 5.53 -29.44
C TRP A 49 -9.85 4.73 -28.74
N PRO A 50 -9.72 4.41 -27.43
CA PRO A 50 -10.76 3.73 -26.69
C PRO A 50 -11.97 4.64 -26.44
N ILE A 51 -13.16 4.16 -26.80
CA ILE A 51 -14.43 4.87 -26.55
C ILE A 51 -14.63 4.98 -25.04
N SER A 52 -14.89 6.20 -24.56
CA SER A 52 -14.95 6.52 -23.12
C SER A 52 -13.68 6.12 -22.36
N GLY A 53 -12.52 6.19 -23.01
CA GLY A 53 -11.24 5.69 -22.50
C GLY A 53 -10.89 6.12 -21.08
N ARG A 54 -11.17 7.37 -20.70
CA ARG A 54 -10.94 7.85 -19.33
C ARG A 54 -11.69 7.01 -18.29
N SER A 55 -12.96 6.70 -18.53
CA SER A 55 -13.79 5.89 -17.62
C SER A 55 -13.36 4.43 -17.61
N GLN A 56 -13.00 3.86 -18.77
CA GLN A 56 -12.49 2.47 -18.83
C GLN A 56 -11.17 2.33 -18.09
N VAL A 57 -10.22 3.23 -18.33
CA VAL A 57 -8.93 3.25 -17.63
C VAL A 57 -9.16 3.40 -16.12
N LYS A 58 -10.04 4.30 -15.67
CA LYS A 58 -10.39 4.42 -14.23
C LYS A 58 -10.91 3.11 -13.66
N LYS A 59 -11.84 2.46 -14.36
CA LYS A 59 -12.46 1.19 -13.94
C LYS A 59 -11.42 0.09 -13.77
N VAL A 60 -10.51 -0.08 -14.73
CA VAL A 60 -9.45 -1.08 -14.67
C VAL A 60 -8.45 -0.74 -13.57
N LEU A 61 -8.08 0.55 -13.46
CA LEU A 61 -7.08 0.97 -12.51
C LEU A 61 -7.52 0.78 -11.05
N ASN A 62 -8.80 1.03 -10.76
CA ASN A 62 -9.39 0.82 -9.43
C ASN A 62 -9.43 -0.65 -9.00
N LYS A 63 -9.34 -1.60 -9.93
CA LYS A 63 -9.34 -3.05 -9.65
C LYS A 63 -7.93 -3.64 -9.47
N CYS A 64 -6.88 -2.84 -9.57
CA CYS A 64 -5.51 -3.34 -9.47
C CYS A 64 -5.07 -3.48 -8.01
N LEU A 65 -4.82 -4.72 -7.61
CA LEU A 65 -4.40 -5.07 -6.25
C LEU A 65 -3.05 -4.47 -5.86
N THR A 66 -2.08 -4.43 -6.78
CA THR A 66 -0.75 -3.85 -6.51
C THR A 66 -0.88 -2.38 -6.10
N CYS A 67 -1.68 -1.61 -6.85
CA CYS A 67 -1.86 -0.19 -6.57
C CYS A 67 -2.74 0.07 -5.36
N TYR A 68 -3.69 -0.83 -5.08
CA TYR A 68 -4.47 -0.79 -3.85
C TYR A 68 -3.55 -0.96 -2.62
N LYS A 69 -2.69 -1.99 -2.63
CA LYS A 69 -1.73 -2.23 -1.54
C LYS A 69 -0.69 -1.11 -1.38
N ALA A 70 -0.25 -0.51 -2.49
CA ALA A 70 0.71 0.59 -2.50
C ALA A 70 0.11 1.95 -2.08
N LYS A 71 -1.22 2.05 -1.95
CA LYS A 71 -1.92 3.26 -1.53
C LYS A 71 -2.76 2.99 -0.28
N PRO A 72 -2.12 2.71 0.88
CA PRO A 72 -2.84 2.57 2.13
C PRO A 72 -3.57 3.89 2.43
N VAL A 73 -4.86 3.80 2.75
CA VAL A 73 -5.60 4.93 3.30
C VAL A 73 -5.30 4.93 4.79
N CYS A 74 -4.97 6.09 5.35
CA CYS A 74 -4.84 6.22 6.79
C CYS A 74 -6.24 5.95 7.39
N CYS A 75 -6.39 4.83 8.08
CA CYS A 75 -7.60 4.54 8.82
C CYS A 75 -7.55 5.37 10.09
N GLU A 76 -8.56 6.20 10.33
CA GLU A 76 -8.77 6.72 11.66
C GLU A 76 -9.29 5.58 12.53
N GLN A 77 -8.62 5.33 13.65
CA GLN A 77 -9.11 4.35 14.61
C GLN A 77 -10.43 4.85 15.18
N ILE A 78 -11.51 4.07 15.01
CA ILE A 78 -12.78 4.35 15.68
C ILE A 78 -12.55 4.11 17.18
N MET A 79 -12.37 5.18 17.92
CA MET A 79 -12.18 5.15 19.37
C MET A 79 -13.56 5.04 20.04
N GLY A 80 -13.79 3.95 20.78
CA GLY A 80 -14.91 3.87 21.71
C GLY A 80 -14.61 4.63 23.01
N ASN A 81 -15.64 4.87 23.81
CA ASN A 81 -15.44 5.40 25.17
C ASN A 81 -14.54 4.45 25.97
N LEU A 82 -13.52 5.01 26.62
CA LEU A 82 -12.65 4.24 27.50
C LEU A 82 -13.46 3.76 28.71
N PRO A 83 -13.28 2.50 29.17
CA PRO A 83 -13.92 2.03 30.39
C PRO A 83 -13.42 2.85 31.59
N LEU A 84 -14.25 2.97 32.62
CA LEU A 84 -13.95 3.76 33.82
C LEU A 84 -12.59 3.38 34.42
N ASP A 85 -12.26 2.09 34.44
CA ASP A 85 -10.99 1.55 34.95
C ASP A 85 -9.75 2.04 34.19
N ARG A 86 -9.90 2.56 32.96
CA ARG A 86 -8.80 3.13 32.17
C ARG A 86 -8.68 4.65 32.32
N VAL A 87 -9.64 5.30 32.96
CA VAL A 87 -9.68 6.77 33.19
C VAL A 87 -9.67 7.13 34.68
N SER A 88 -9.92 6.16 35.57
CA SER A 88 -9.69 6.29 37.00
C SER A 88 -8.24 5.90 37.34
N PRO A 89 -7.54 6.66 38.19
CA PRO A 89 -6.21 6.31 38.66
C PRO A 89 -6.31 5.15 39.66
N ALA A 90 -6.45 3.92 39.15
CA ALA A 90 -6.34 2.72 39.94
C ALA A 90 -5.86 1.59 39.04
N ASN A 91 -4.81 0.89 39.48
CA ASN A 91 -4.07 -0.20 38.83
C ASN A 91 -2.84 0.26 38.04
N SER A 92 -1.65 -0.10 38.53
CA SER A 92 -0.40 0.01 37.80
C SER A 92 -0.36 -1.02 36.66
N GLY A 93 0.14 -0.62 35.49
CA GLY A 93 0.47 -1.53 34.41
C GLY A 93 1.73 -2.31 34.75
N VAL A 94 1.79 -3.61 34.45
CA VAL A 94 3.01 -4.40 34.60
C VAL A 94 3.56 -4.74 33.22
N ASP A 95 4.78 -4.27 32.94
CA ASP A 95 5.54 -4.64 31.75
C ASP A 95 6.72 -5.54 32.14
N TYR A 96 7.15 -6.42 31.24
CA TYR A 96 8.27 -7.33 31.47
C TYR A 96 9.37 -7.13 30.44
N ALA A 97 10.61 -6.98 30.90
CA ALA A 97 11.79 -6.96 30.03
C ALA A 97 12.67 -8.19 30.32
N GLY A 98 13.06 -8.92 29.27
CA GLY A 98 13.98 -10.04 29.40
C GLY A 98 14.02 -10.98 28.18
N PRO A 99 14.84 -12.03 28.21
CA PRO A 99 15.63 -12.46 29.37
C PRO A 99 17.02 -11.81 29.48
N LEU A 100 17.39 -11.46 30.71
CA LEU A 100 18.72 -10.99 31.07
C LEU A 100 19.49 -12.12 31.77
N LEU A 101 20.79 -12.24 31.48
CA LEU A 101 21.67 -13.17 32.18
C LEU A 101 22.35 -12.43 33.34
N LEU A 102 21.94 -12.75 34.56
CA LEU A 102 22.51 -12.18 35.78
C LEU A 102 23.62 -13.09 36.32
N LYS A 103 24.73 -12.50 36.75
CA LYS A 103 25.79 -13.19 37.51
C LYS A 103 25.65 -12.83 38.99
N GLU A 104 25.51 -13.83 39.85
CA GLU A 104 25.47 -13.67 41.31
C GLU A 104 26.89 -13.41 41.88
N GLY A 105 27.47 -12.25 41.53
CA GLY A 105 28.75 -11.78 42.06
C GLY A 105 29.92 -11.79 41.06
N LYS A 106 31.05 -11.23 41.50
CA LYS A 106 32.30 -11.12 40.72
C LYS A 106 33.18 -12.36 40.95
N GLY A 107 33.74 -12.94 39.88
CA GLY A 107 34.67 -14.08 39.97
C GLY A 107 34.58 -15.04 38.77
N ARG A 108 35.63 -15.84 38.55
CA ARG A 108 35.67 -16.88 37.50
C ARG A 108 34.83 -18.10 37.94
N GLY A 109 34.08 -18.71 37.00
CA GLY A 109 33.28 -19.92 37.25
C GLY A 109 31.87 -19.71 37.83
N LYS A 110 31.42 -18.47 38.03
CA LYS A 110 30.04 -18.18 38.47
C LYS A 110 29.06 -18.42 37.32
N LYS A 111 28.04 -19.25 37.56
CA LYS A 111 26.97 -19.53 36.59
C LYS A 111 26.09 -18.28 36.44
N SER A 112 25.70 -17.99 35.20
CA SER A 112 24.72 -16.95 34.91
C SER A 112 23.31 -17.53 34.98
N THR A 113 22.42 -16.85 35.69
CA THR A 113 21.01 -17.22 35.84
C THR A 113 20.13 -16.31 34.99
N LYS A 114 19.09 -16.88 34.39
CA LYS A 114 18.11 -16.15 33.59
C LYS A 114 17.20 -15.36 34.51
N ALA A 115 17.05 -14.07 34.27
CA ALA A 115 16.14 -13.18 35.00
C ALA A 115 15.32 -12.31 34.06
N TYR A 116 14.22 -11.80 34.60
CA TYR A 116 13.31 -10.88 33.92
C TYR A 116 13.07 -9.68 34.85
N VAL A 117 12.95 -8.50 34.27
CA VAL A 117 12.57 -7.28 34.99
C VAL A 117 11.06 -7.13 34.89
N ALA A 118 10.39 -6.91 36.01
CA ALA A 118 9.00 -6.48 36.05
C ALA A 118 8.96 -4.97 36.35
N LEU A 119 8.42 -4.19 35.42
CA LEU A 119 8.26 -2.75 35.52
C LEU A 119 6.80 -2.43 35.86
N PHE A 120 6.57 -1.69 36.94
CA PHE A 120 5.25 -1.23 37.35
C PHE A 120 5.12 0.25 36.95
N ILE A 121 4.14 0.58 36.09
CA ILE A 121 3.88 1.92 35.55
C ILE A 121 2.55 2.44 36.10
#